data_AF-A0A2S6QAS5-F1
#
_entry.id   AF-A0A2S6QAS5-F1
#
_cell.length_a   1.000
_cell.length_b   1.000
_cell.length_c   1.000
_cell.angle_alpha   90.00
_cell.angle_beta   90.00
_cell.angle_gamma   90.00
#
_symmetry.space_group_name_H-M   'P 1'
#
loop_
_entity.id
_entity.type
_entity.pdbx_description
1 polymer ?
#
loop_
_entity_poly.entity_id
_entity_poly.type
_entity_poly.pdbx_seq_one_letter_code
_entity_poly.pdbx_strand_id
1 'polypeptide(L)'
;MVAVIVALASHSLSRHHGAPTMLFALLLGIAFHFLYEEGPCAPGIEFASRFLLQLGVALLGLGITISQIQSYGWEVLLIVLGGISVTLFSGPLLARIMKREWRLGILTGGAVAICGASAALAIATVLPKNRYSERNTVFTVISVTTLSTLAMILYPIISDWLVLDDFAAGVFIGATIHDVAQVIGAGYSISDIAGDTAAFVKLLRVTMLVPVIIILSLVFRPNQSDRSDRNTRVPLFIIGFVFFVLLGSTDLIPEIVRISLLELSRWSLVVAISAIGMKTALKSLGAVGGQAIILVCAETVVLAAVVLGFLLLPDFL
;
A
#
# COMPACT_ATOMS: atom_id res chain seq x y z
N MET A 1 -7.94 -20.67 -9.96
CA MET A 1 -8.24 -20.77 -11.41
C MET A 1 -8.96 -19.52 -11.92
N VAL A 2 -10.08 -19.09 -11.34
CA VAL A 2 -10.81 -17.88 -11.79
C VAL A 2 -9.91 -16.64 -11.90
N ALA A 3 -9.12 -16.30 -10.87
CA ALA A 3 -8.20 -15.16 -10.92
C ALA A 3 -7.18 -15.25 -12.06
N VAL A 4 -6.73 -16.47 -12.41
CA VAL A 4 -5.82 -16.70 -13.54
C VAL A 4 -6.52 -16.49 -14.87
N ILE A 5 -7.77 -16.96 -15.01
CA ILE A 5 -8.57 -16.73 -16.22
C ILE A 5 -8.79 -15.23 -16.43
N VAL A 6 -9.14 -14.50 -15.37
CA VAL A 6 -9.30 -13.04 -15.46
C VAL A 6 -7.99 -12.35 -15.80
N ALA A 7 -6.85 -12.78 -15.24
CA ALA A 7 -5.54 -12.27 -15.60
C ALA A 7 -5.20 -12.49 -17.09
N LEU A 8 -5.43 -13.69 -17.62
CA LEU A 8 -5.22 -14.02 -19.03
C LEU A 8 -6.14 -13.19 -19.94
N ALA A 9 -7.40 -13.04 -19.57
CA ALA A 9 -8.36 -12.19 -20.29
C ALA A 9 -7.90 -10.73 -20.30
N SER A 10 -7.42 -10.22 -19.17
CA SER A 10 -6.90 -8.86 -19.01
C SER A 10 -5.67 -8.62 -19.89
N HIS A 11 -4.76 -9.58 -19.95
CA HIS A 11 -3.58 -9.51 -20.80
C HIS A 11 -3.97 -9.51 -22.29
N SER A 12 -4.94 -10.35 -22.69
CA SER A 12 -5.46 -10.35 -24.06
C SER A 12 -6.10 -9.00 -24.40
N LEU A 13 -6.92 -8.45 -23.52
CA LEU A 13 -7.62 -7.18 -23.74
C LEU A 13 -6.64 -6.00 -23.82
N SER A 14 -5.61 -6.00 -22.98
CA SER A 14 -4.50 -5.05 -23.01
C SER A 14 -3.80 -5.02 -24.37
N ARG A 15 -3.53 -6.17 -24.98
CA ARG A 15 -2.92 -6.25 -26.32
C ARG A 15 -3.80 -5.68 -27.43
N HIS A 16 -5.12 -5.68 -27.27
CA HIS A 16 -6.05 -5.18 -28.29
C HIS A 16 -6.36 -3.69 -28.13
N HIS A 17 -6.43 -3.19 -26.89
CA HIS A 17 -6.86 -1.82 -26.59
C HIS A 17 -5.71 -0.88 -26.20
N GLY A 18 -4.49 -1.37 -26.03
CA GLY A 18 -3.30 -0.57 -25.71
C GLY A 18 -3.23 -0.03 -24.27
N ALA A 19 -4.25 -0.29 -23.43
CA ALA A 19 -4.24 0.11 -22.03
C ALA A 19 -3.52 -0.91 -21.12
N PRO A 20 -3.01 -0.51 -19.94
CA PRO A 20 -2.21 -1.39 -19.08
C PRO A 20 -2.95 -2.64 -18.59
N THR A 21 -2.27 -3.79 -18.58
CA THR A 21 -2.87 -5.08 -18.20
C THR A 21 -3.41 -5.06 -16.76
N MET A 22 -2.73 -4.38 -15.83
CA MET A 22 -3.16 -4.28 -14.43
C MET A 22 -4.48 -3.54 -14.26
N LEU A 23 -4.74 -2.53 -15.10
CA LEU A 23 -6.01 -1.81 -15.11
C LEU A 23 -7.16 -2.76 -15.46
N PHE A 24 -7.02 -3.52 -16.55
CA PHE A 24 -8.04 -4.52 -16.92
C PHE A 24 -8.19 -5.62 -15.87
N ALA A 25 -7.09 -6.08 -15.27
CA ALA A 25 -7.12 -7.08 -14.21
C ALA A 25 -7.95 -6.61 -13.02
N LEU A 26 -7.76 -5.35 -12.61
CA LEU A 26 -8.53 -4.75 -11.53
C LEU A 26 -10.01 -4.61 -11.89
N LEU A 27 -10.33 -3.98 -13.03
CA LEU A 27 -11.70 -3.68 -13.44
C LEU A 27 -12.51 -4.95 -13.68
N LEU A 28 -11.94 -5.93 -14.38
CA LEU A 28 -12.58 -7.23 -14.57
C LEU A 28 -12.71 -7.96 -13.24
N GLY A 29 -11.68 -7.93 -12.38
CA GLY A 29 -11.78 -8.49 -11.03
C GLY A 29 -12.98 -7.96 -10.26
N ILE A 30 -13.19 -6.63 -10.25
CA ILE A 30 -14.35 -5.98 -9.62
C ILE A 30 -15.67 -6.46 -10.25
N ALA A 31 -15.74 -6.56 -11.58
CA ALA A 31 -16.92 -7.07 -12.27
C ALA A 31 -17.27 -8.52 -11.86
N PHE A 32 -16.27 -9.31 -11.45
CA PHE A 32 -16.41 -10.68 -10.98
C PHE A 32 -16.49 -10.80 -9.44
N HIS A 33 -16.80 -9.73 -8.70
CA HIS A 33 -16.90 -9.72 -7.23
C HIS A 33 -17.84 -10.80 -6.65
N PHE A 34 -18.94 -11.11 -7.33
CA PHE A 34 -19.92 -12.12 -6.91
C PHE A 34 -19.31 -13.52 -6.72
N LEU A 35 -18.16 -13.83 -7.35
CA LEU A 35 -17.46 -15.10 -7.15
C LEU A 35 -16.76 -15.21 -5.79
N TYR A 36 -16.57 -14.08 -5.10
CA TYR A 36 -16.00 -14.01 -3.76
C TYR A 36 -17.06 -14.02 -2.65
N GLU A 37 -18.22 -13.36 -2.83
CA GLU A 37 -19.22 -13.17 -1.76
C GLU A 37 -19.77 -14.48 -1.18
N GLU A 38 -20.11 -15.46 -2.01
CA GLU A 38 -20.74 -16.72 -1.56
C GLU A 38 -20.24 -17.96 -2.35
N GLY A 39 -19.14 -17.82 -3.10
CA GLY A 39 -18.67 -18.83 -4.04
C GLY A 39 -17.60 -19.79 -3.49
N PRO A 40 -17.52 -21.03 -4.00
CA PRO A 40 -16.41 -21.96 -3.69
C PRO A 40 -15.03 -21.43 -4.14
N CYS A 41 -15.00 -20.31 -4.85
CA CYS A 41 -13.79 -19.65 -5.33
C CYS A 41 -13.10 -18.79 -4.26
N ALA A 42 -13.78 -18.43 -3.16
CA ALA A 42 -13.26 -17.50 -2.16
C ALA A 42 -11.87 -17.90 -1.59
N PRO A 43 -11.60 -19.16 -1.19
CA PRO A 43 -10.27 -19.53 -0.69
C PRO A 43 -9.16 -19.37 -1.73
N GLY A 44 -9.46 -19.64 -3.00
CA GLY A 44 -8.51 -19.48 -4.11
C GLY A 44 -8.24 -18.00 -4.44
N ILE A 45 -9.26 -17.16 -4.34
CA ILE A 45 -9.15 -15.70 -4.49
C ILE A 45 -8.33 -15.13 -3.33
N GLU A 46 -8.58 -15.56 -2.09
CA GLU A 46 -7.79 -15.14 -0.92
C GLU A 46 -6.32 -15.53 -1.07
N PHE A 47 -6.05 -16.79 -1.44
CA PHE A 47 -4.71 -17.27 -1.71
C PHE A 47 -4.01 -16.42 -2.78
N ALA A 48 -4.65 -16.19 -3.92
CA ALA A 48 -4.08 -15.38 -5.00
C ALA A 48 -3.83 -13.93 -4.56
N SER A 49 -4.80 -13.30 -3.89
CA SER A 49 -4.70 -11.90 -3.44
C SER A 49 -3.58 -11.67 -2.42
N ARG A 50 -3.17 -12.71 -1.69
CA ARG A 50 -2.18 -12.60 -0.61
C ARG A 50 -0.84 -13.21 -1.01
N PHE A 51 -0.82 -14.50 -1.34
CA PHE A 51 0.41 -15.24 -1.59
C PHE A 51 1.06 -14.84 -2.90
N LEU A 52 0.30 -14.83 -4.01
CA LEU A 52 0.86 -14.43 -5.31
C LEU A 52 1.26 -12.96 -5.34
N LEU A 53 0.52 -12.11 -4.63
CA LEU A 53 0.93 -10.73 -4.42
C LEU A 53 2.31 -10.68 -3.75
N GLN A 54 2.45 -11.31 -2.58
CA GLN A 54 3.69 -11.32 -1.80
C GLN A 54 4.87 -11.92 -2.58
N LEU A 55 4.64 -12.98 -3.35
CA LEU A 55 5.63 -13.59 -4.23
C LEU A 55 6.03 -12.61 -5.34
N GLY A 56 5.06 -12.01 -6.01
CA GLY A 56 5.29 -11.03 -7.07
C GLY A 56 6.08 -9.82 -6.57
N VAL A 57 5.66 -9.23 -5.45
CA VAL A 57 6.38 -8.11 -4.80
C VAL A 57 7.80 -8.52 -4.42
N ALA A 58 8.00 -9.69 -3.80
CA ALA A 58 9.35 -10.12 -3.43
C ALA A 58 10.25 -10.23 -4.67
N LEU A 59 9.80 -10.93 -5.70
CA LEU A 59 10.55 -11.12 -6.95
C LEU A 59 10.77 -9.81 -7.72
N LEU A 60 9.87 -8.83 -7.57
CA LEU A 60 10.00 -7.51 -8.20
C LEU A 60 11.30 -6.81 -7.78
N GLY A 61 11.83 -7.13 -6.59
CA GLY A 61 13.14 -6.64 -6.14
C GLY A 61 14.27 -6.88 -7.14
N LEU A 62 14.22 -7.95 -7.95
CA LEU A 62 15.21 -8.23 -9.01
C LEU A 62 15.23 -7.17 -10.13
N GLY A 63 14.14 -6.41 -10.27
CA GLY A 63 13.96 -5.37 -11.28
C GLY A 63 14.58 -4.04 -10.88
N ILE A 64 14.87 -3.86 -9.58
CA ILE A 64 15.33 -2.61 -9.00
C ILE A 64 16.79 -2.74 -8.57
N THR A 65 17.64 -1.85 -9.07
CA THR A 65 19.07 -1.83 -8.74
C THR A 65 19.39 -0.87 -7.60
N ILE A 66 20.48 -1.13 -6.87
CA ILE A 66 21.00 -0.18 -5.86
C ILE A 66 21.31 1.18 -6.50
N SER A 67 21.79 1.22 -7.74
CA SER A 67 22.04 2.47 -8.44
C SER A 67 20.75 3.25 -8.74
N GLN A 68 19.66 2.57 -9.10
CA GLN A 68 18.34 3.21 -9.23
C GLN A 68 17.85 3.76 -7.90
N ILE A 69 17.99 2.99 -6.81
CA ILE A 69 17.62 3.46 -5.46
C ILE A 69 18.43 4.71 -5.06
N GLN A 70 19.72 4.73 -5.38
CA GLN A 70 20.57 5.90 -5.16
C GLN A 70 20.14 7.09 -6.02
N SER A 71 19.72 6.85 -7.26
CA SER A 71 19.23 7.88 -8.18
C SER A 71 17.88 8.47 -7.77
N TYR A 72 17.01 7.69 -7.12
CA TYR A 72 15.77 8.19 -6.51
C TYR A 72 16.03 9.17 -5.35
N GLY A 73 17.28 9.19 -4.86
CA GLY A 73 17.79 10.26 -4.02
C GLY A 73 17.33 10.23 -2.56
N TRP A 74 18.03 11.05 -1.78
CA TRP A 74 17.66 11.42 -0.40
C TRP A 74 16.27 12.10 -0.33
N GLU A 75 15.86 12.69 -1.44
CA GLU A 75 14.58 13.34 -1.69
C GLU A 75 13.37 12.44 -1.44
N VAL A 76 13.31 11.24 -2.04
CA VAL A 76 12.21 10.29 -1.78
C VAL A 76 12.17 9.88 -0.32
N LEU A 77 13.34 9.71 0.32
CA LEU A 77 13.42 9.41 1.74
C LEU A 77 12.85 10.56 2.58
N LEU A 78 13.15 11.82 2.23
CA LEU A 78 12.57 12.98 2.90
C LEU A 78 11.06 13.06 2.73
N ILE A 79 10.53 12.80 1.53
CA ILE A 79 9.08 12.76 1.30
C ILE A 79 8.43 11.71 2.21
N VAL A 80 9.03 10.53 2.29
CA VAL A 80 8.52 9.44 3.14
C VAL A 80 8.58 9.81 4.62
N LEU A 81 9.73 10.30 5.12
CA LEU A 81 9.90 10.66 6.52
C LEU A 81 9.02 11.86 6.90
N GLY A 82 8.97 12.89 6.05
CA GLY A 82 8.14 14.08 6.22
C GLY A 82 6.66 13.74 6.19
N GLY A 83 6.22 12.97 5.20
CA GLY A 83 4.84 12.48 5.09
C GLY A 83 4.43 11.67 6.31
N ILE A 84 5.25 10.70 6.74
CA ILE A 84 4.96 9.91 7.95
C ILE A 84 4.87 10.81 9.18
N SER A 85 5.86 11.69 9.38
CA SER A 85 5.93 12.54 10.57
C SER A 85 4.73 13.48 10.62
N VAL A 86 4.47 14.24 9.56
CA VAL A 86 3.38 15.21 9.51
C VAL A 86 2.03 14.52 9.68
N THR A 87 1.77 13.42 8.98
CA THR A 87 0.50 12.71 9.11
C THR A 87 0.31 12.13 10.51
N LEU A 88 1.35 11.49 11.09
CA LEU A 88 1.29 10.91 12.43
C LEU A 88 1.05 11.98 13.52
N PHE A 89 1.71 13.14 13.43
CA PHE A 89 1.50 14.25 14.37
C PHE A 89 0.17 14.99 14.14
N SER A 90 -0.31 15.07 12.89
CA SER A 90 -1.59 15.69 12.58
C SER A 90 -2.78 14.88 13.12
N GLY A 91 -2.66 13.55 13.23
CA GLY A 91 -3.75 12.68 13.68
C GLY A 91 -4.36 13.08 15.03
N PRO A 92 -3.57 13.20 16.11
CA PRO A 92 -4.08 13.67 17.41
C PRO A 92 -4.69 15.07 17.37
N LEU A 93 -4.13 15.97 16.55
CA LEU A 93 -4.64 17.33 16.39
C LEU A 93 -6.01 17.33 15.71
N LEU A 94 -6.14 16.62 14.58
CA LEU A 94 -7.39 16.46 13.84
C LEU A 94 -8.44 15.74 14.69
N ALA A 95 -8.05 14.67 15.41
CA ALA A 95 -8.94 13.98 16.34
C ALA A 95 -9.49 14.93 17.40
N ARG A 96 -8.65 15.80 17.98
CA ARG A 96 -9.08 16.79 18.97
C ARG A 96 -10.06 17.81 18.38
N ILE A 97 -9.78 18.34 17.19
CA ILE A 97 -10.67 19.28 16.48
C ILE A 97 -12.06 18.64 16.27
N MET A 98 -12.08 17.34 15.96
CA MET A 98 -13.29 16.57 15.73
C MET A 98 -13.93 16.00 17.02
N LYS A 99 -13.48 16.45 18.20
CA LYS A 99 -13.96 16.00 19.52
C LYS A 99 -13.84 14.48 19.73
N ARG A 100 -12.77 13.89 19.20
CA ARG A 100 -12.39 12.48 19.36
C ARG A 100 -11.18 12.33 20.28
N GLU A 101 -10.98 11.11 20.77
CA GLU A 101 -9.83 10.79 21.61
C GLU A 101 -8.54 10.82 20.80
N TRP A 102 -7.47 11.37 21.39
CA TRP A 102 -6.13 11.42 20.76
C TRP A 102 -5.62 10.04 20.34
N ARG A 103 -5.99 8.97 21.08
CA ARG A 103 -5.63 7.58 20.76
C ARG A 103 -6.15 7.14 19.41
N LEU A 104 -7.38 7.57 19.06
CA LEU A 104 -7.94 7.32 17.74
C LEU A 104 -7.11 8.04 16.68
N GLY A 105 -6.71 9.30 16.93
CA GLY A 105 -5.86 10.06 16.01
C GLY A 105 -4.47 9.46 15.78
N ILE A 106 -3.80 8.93 16.80
CA ILE A 106 -2.52 8.21 16.59
C ILE A 106 -2.74 6.92 15.79
N LEU A 107 -3.82 6.19 16.12
CA LEU A 107 -4.16 4.94 15.46
C LEU A 107 -4.48 5.14 13.96
N THR A 108 -5.33 6.12 13.63
CA THR A 108 -5.71 6.44 12.26
C THR A 108 -4.56 7.11 11.50
N GLY A 109 -3.92 8.12 12.11
CA GLY A 109 -2.81 8.83 11.48
C GLY A 109 -1.63 7.91 11.20
N GLY A 110 -1.29 7.00 12.10
CA GLY A 110 -0.24 6.00 11.86
C GLY A 110 -0.63 4.93 10.84
N ALA A 111 -1.91 4.53 10.80
CA ALA A 111 -2.42 3.66 9.74
C ALA A 111 -2.29 4.31 8.36
N VAL A 112 -2.74 5.56 8.22
CA VAL A 112 -2.63 6.36 6.99
C VAL A 112 -1.16 6.58 6.59
N ALA A 113 -0.31 6.94 7.55
CA ALA A 113 1.10 7.28 7.30
C ALA A 113 1.95 6.12 6.76
N ILE A 114 1.65 4.85 7.09
CA ILE A 114 2.58 3.73 6.88
C ILE A 114 2.03 2.72 5.86
N CYS A 115 1.18 1.78 6.30
CA CYS A 115 0.72 0.66 5.48
C CYS A 115 -0.74 0.26 5.76
N GLY A 116 -1.55 1.20 6.26
CA GLY A 116 -2.98 1.01 6.49
C GLY A 116 -3.24 0.00 7.60
N ALA A 117 -3.82 -1.14 7.24
CA ALA A 117 -4.33 -2.13 8.18
C ALA A 117 -3.24 -2.74 9.08
N SER A 118 -2.08 -3.10 8.52
CA SER A 118 -1.00 -3.72 9.31
C SER A 118 -0.41 -2.75 10.33
N ALA A 119 -0.31 -1.46 9.98
CA ALA A 119 0.10 -0.41 10.90
C ALA A 119 -0.95 -0.17 11.99
N ALA A 120 -2.25 -0.14 11.65
CA ALA A 120 -3.32 -0.01 12.64
C ALA A 120 -3.26 -1.12 13.70
N LEU A 121 -3.11 -2.38 13.26
CA LEU A 121 -3.00 -3.53 14.16
C LEU A 121 -1.76 -3.46 15.06
N ALA A 122 -0.61 -3.10 14.49
CA ALA A 122 0.63 -2.97 15.26
C ALA A 122 0.58 -1.79 16.26
N ILE A 123 0.01 -0.65 15.87
CA ILE A 123 -0.12 0.52 16.75
C ILE A 123 -1.09 0.23 17.90
N ALA A 124 -2.16 -0.51 17.63
CA ALA A 124 -3.15 -0.89 18.64
C ALA A 124 -2.57 -1.72 19.80
N THR A 125 -1.48 -2.47 19.57
CA THR A 125 -0.83 -3.27 20.63
C THR A 125 0.06 -2.44 21.56
N VAL A 126 0.53 -1.26 21.11
CA VAL A 126 1.41 -0.38 21.89
C VAL A 126 0.69 0.82 22.49
N LEU A 127 -0.49 1.17 21.98
CA LEU A 127 -1.31 2.24 22.55
C LEU A 127 -1.97 1.83 23.87
N PRO A 128 -2.15 2.76 24.82
CA PRO A 128 -2.87 2.48 26.06
C PRO A 128 -4.31 2.02 25.77
N LYS A 129 -4.70 0.86 26.30
CA LYS A 129 -6.02 0.26 26.06
C LYS A 129 -7.14 1.06 26.75
N ASN A 130 -8.33 1.07 26.13
CA ASN A 130 -9.58 1.49 26.74
C ASN A 130 -10.75 0.65 26.18
N ARG A 131 -11.97 0.91 26.65
CA ARG A 131 -13.20 0.22 26.23
C ARG A 131 -13.51 0.31 24.72
N TYR A 132 -12.82 1.16 23.97
CA TYR A 132 -13.04 1.38 22.54
C TYR A 132 -11.89 0.92 21.65
N SER A 133 -10.79 0.40 22.22
CA SER A 133 -9.57 0.06 21.47
C SER A 133 -9.81 -0.93 20.33
N GLU A 134 -10.52 -2.04 20.58
CA GLU A 134 -10.80 -3.05 19.55
C GLU A 134 -11.67 -2.47 18.43
N ARG A 135 -12.77 -1.81 18.80
CA ARG A 135 -13.69 -1.16 17.85
C ARG A 135 -12.97 -0.12 17.00
N ASN A 136 -12.12 0.71 17.61
CA ASN A 136 -11.34 1.71 16.90
C ASN A 136 -10.37 1.06 15.92
N THR A 137 -9.73 -0.06 16.30
CA THR A 137 -8.80 -0.79 15.43
C THR A 137 -9.51 -1.39 14.21
N VAL A 138 -10.62 -2.11 14.44
CA VAL A 138 -11.44 -2.67 13.35
C VAL A 138 -11.94 -1.55 12.43
N PHE A 139 -12.43 -0.46 13.02
CA PHE A 139 -12.89 0.71 12.27
C PHE A 139 -11.78 1.32 11.41
N THR A 140 -10.60 1.53 11.97
CA THR A 140 -9.45 2.09 11.25
C THR A 140 -9.06 1.19 10.10
N VAL A 141 -8.94 -0.13 10.33
CA VAL A 141 -8.61 -1.13 9.29
C VAL A 141 -9.60 -1.07 8.13
N ILE A 142 -10.90 -1.07 8.41
CA ILE A 142 -11.92 -0.97 7.37
C ILE A 142 -11.78 0.35 6.60
N SER A 143 -11.70 1.47 7.32
CA SER A 143 -11.68 2.82 6.72
C SER A 143 -10.46 3.04 5.81
N VAL A 144 -9.26 2.67 6.27
CA VAL A 144 -8.04 2.84 5.45
C VAL A 144 -8.04 1.90 4.25
N THR A 145 -8.59 0.69 4.39
CA THR A 145 -8.72 -0.26 3.26
C THR A 145 -9.68 0.28 2.22
N THR A 146 -10.86 0.76 2.64
CA THR A 146 -11.85 1.44 1.79
C THR A 146 -11.25 2.63 1.05
N LEU A 147 -10.59 3.55 1.77
CA LEU A 147 -9.99 4.73 1.16
C LEU A 147 -8.83 4.39 0.23
N SER A 148 -8.07 3.35 0.54
CA SER A 148 -6.97 2.90 -0.30
C SER A 148 -7.47 2.24 -1.59
N THR A 149 -8.62 1.55 -1.56
CA THR A 149 -9.32 1.11 -2.78
C THR A 149 -9.73 2.30 -3.64
N LEU A 150 -10.31 3.33 -3.01
CA LEU A 150 -10.73 4.54 -3.72
C LEU A 150 -9.52 5.27 -4.33
N ALA A 151 -8.46 5.42 -3.55
CA ALA A 151 -7.21 6.04 -3.98
C ALA A 151 -6.56 5.29 -5.15
N MET A 152 -6.59 3.95 -5.14
CA MET A 152 -6.08 3.14 -6.27
C MET A 152 -6.76 3.47 -7.60
N ILE A 153 -8.05 3.83 -7.57
CA ILE A 153 -8.81 4.20 -8.77
C ILE A 153 -8.60 5.68 -9.10
N LEU A 154 -8.66 6.55 -8.10
CA LEU A 154 -8.65 8.00 -8.32
C LEU A 154 -7.25 8.59 -8.55
N TYR A 155 -6.20 8.05 -7.91
CA TYR A 155 -4.88 8.67 -7.93
C TYR A 155 -4.17 8.59 -9.28
N PRO A 156 -4.32 7.53 -10.09
CA PRO A 156 -3.85 7.56 -11.48
C PRO A 156 -4.48 8.70 -12.29
N ILE A 157 -5.79 8.92 -12.13
CA ILE A 157 -6.52 10.02 -12.81
C ILE A 157 -6.02 11.38 -12.33
N ILE A 158 -5.80 11.53 -11.02
CA ILE A 158 -5.26 12.77 -10.43
C ILE A 158 -3.83 13.03 -10.91
N SER A 159 -3.00 11.99 -11.03
CA SER A 159 -1.60 12.13 -11.48
C SER A 159 -1.54 12.58 -12.94
N ASP A 160 -2.39 12.04 -13.79
CA ASP A 160 -2.55 12.47 -15.19
C ASP A 160 -3.07 13.91 -15.28
N TRP A 161 -4.08 14.27 -14.48
CA TRP A 161 -4.62 15.63 -14.45
C TRP A 161 -3.61 16.68 -13.97
N LEU A 162 -2.73 16.31 -13.03
CA LEU A 162 -1.61 17.13 -12.56
C LEU A 162 -0.40 17.10 -13.49
N VAL A 163 -0.45 16.30 -14.56
CA VAL A 163 0.64 16.13 -15.54
C VAL A 163 1.94 15.72 -14.85
N LEU A 164 1.86 14.83 -13.86
CA LEU A 164 3.03 14.24 -13.23
C LEU A 164 3.70 13.28 -14.22
N ASP A 165 5.03 13.32 -14.29
CA ASP A 165 5.77 12.30 -15.02
C ASP A 165 5.69 10.93 -14.29
N ASP A 166 6.10 9.86 -14.97
CA ASP A 166 5.98 8.50 -14.44
C ASP A 166 6.67 8.32 -13.08
N PHE A 167 7.80 9.00 -12.88
CA PHE A 167 8.54 8.93 -11.62
C PHE A 167 7.79 9.64 -10.49
N ALA A 168 7.37 10.90 -10.69
CA ALA A 168 6.62 11.67 -9.70
C ALA A 168 5.25 11.04 -9.41
N ALA A 169 4.57 10.49 -10.42
CA ALA A 169 3.35 9.73 -10.24
C ALA A 169 3.58 8.47 -9.40
N GLY A 170 4.69 7.75 -9.65
CA GLY A 170 5.12 6.60 -8.86
C GLY A 170 5.40 6.98 -7.39
N VAL A 171 6.14 8.07 -7.15
CA VAL A 171 6.39 8.59 -5.81
C VAL A 171 5.10 8.99 -5.12
N PHE A 172 4.22 9.74 -5.81
CA PHE A 172 2.92 10.15 -5.28
C PHE A 172 2.08 8.95 -4.86
N ILE A 173 1.87 7.99 -5.75
CA ILE A 173 1.09 6.77 -5.48
C ILE A 173 1.68 5.96 -4.34
N GLY A 174 2.99 5.68 -4.37
CA GLY A 174 3.67 4.90 -3.33
C GLY A 174 3.67 5.58 -1.97
N ALA A 175 3.79 6.91 -1.95
CA ALA A 175 3.83 7.71 -0.73
C ALA A 175 2.45 7.96 -0.11
N THR A 176 1.35 7.77 -0.84
CA THR A 176 0.01 8.17 -0.38
C THR A 176 -0.99 7.02 -0.25
N ILE A 177 -0.96 6.00 -1.14
CA ILE A 177 -1.88 4.85 -1.03
C ILE A 177 -1.50 3.99 0.19
N HIS A 178 -2.51 3.50 0.92
CA HIS A 178 -2.32 2.88 2.23
C HIS A 178 -1.92 1.40 2.15
N ASP A 179 -2.37 0.65 1.16
CA ASP A 179 -2.08 -0.78 1.03
C ASP A 179 -1.07 -1.07 -0.09
N VAL A 180 -0.19 -2.06 0.13
CA VAL A 180 0.86 -2.43 -0.83
C VAL A 180 0.26 -2.94 -2.15
N ALA A 181 -0.80 -3.73 -2.07
CA ALA A 181 -1.41 -4.32 -3.24
C ALA A 181 -2.04 -3.25 -4.14
N GLN A 182 -2.66 -2.27 -3.49
CA GLN A 182 -3.35 -1.16 -4.15
C GLN A 182 -2.38 -0.14 -4.73
N VAL A 183 -1.23 0.08 -4.07
CA VAL A 183 -0.10 0.84 -4.64
C VAL A 183 0.35 0.21 -5.95
N ILE A 184 0.61 -1.10 -5.95
CA ILE A 184 1.10 -1.82 -7.11
C ILE A 184 0.07 -1.78 -8.24
N GLY A 185 -1.20 -2.07 -7.92
CA GLY A 185 -2.29 -1.99 -8.89
C GLY A 185 -2.40 -0.62 -9.55
N ALA A 186 -2.31 0.46 -8.76
CA ALA A 186 -2.37 1.83 -9.27
C ALA A 186 -1.11 2.23 -10.06
N GLY A 187 0.09 1.96 -9.55
CA GLY A 187 1.34 2.36 -10.20
C GLY A 187 1.51 1.73 -11.57
N TYR A 188 1.34 0.40 -11.67
CA TYR A 188 1.42 -0.31 -12.96
C TYR A 188 0.21 -0.07 -13.87
N SER A 189 -0.85 0.59 -13.38
CA SER A 189 -1.92 1.08 -14.26
C SER A 189 -1.55 2.38 -14.98
N ILE A 190 -0.45 3.03 -14.58
CA ILE A 190 0.14 4.18 -15.29
C ILE A 190 1.25 3.67 -16.21
N SER A 191 2.33 3.15 -15.65
CA SER A 191 3.47 2.61 -16.39
C SER A 191 4.32 1.66 -15.55
N ASP A 192 5.25 0.96 -16.18
CA ASP A 192 6.22 0.12 -15.48
C ASP A 192 7.11 0.94 -14.53
N ILE A 193 7.54 2.14 -14.96
CA ILE A 193 8.39 3.05 -14.17
C ILE A 193 7.62 3.53 -12.93
N ALA A 194 6.37 3.96 -13.11
CA ALA A 194 5.51 4.37 -12.01
C ALA A 194 5.24 3.22 -11.03
N GLY A 195 5.01 2.01 -11.55
CA GLY A 195 4.82 0.80 -10.75
C GLY A 195 6.02 0.42 -9.89
N ASP A 196 7.21 0.34 -10.49
CA ASP A 196 8.47 0.01 -9.80
C ASP A 196 8.79 1.07 -8.73
N THR A 197 8.66 2.36 -9.09
CA THR A 197 8.89 3.49 -8.18
C THR A 197 7.90 3.46 -7.02
N ALA A 198 6.61 3.28 -7.30
CA ALA A 198 5.58 3.24 -6.28
C ALA A 198 5.76 2.05 -5.31
N ALA A 199 6.13 0.89 -5.83
CA ALA A 199 6.46 -0.28 -5.02
C ALA A 199 7.64 0.01 -4.09
N PHE A 200 8.72 0.59 -4.62
CA PHE A 200 9.88 0.99 -3.82
C PHE A 200 9.50 1.98 -2.70
N VAL A 201 8.86 3.11 -3.03
CA VAL A 201 8.45 4.13 -2.06
C VAL A 201 7.54 3.54 -0.99
N LYS A 202 6.62 2.65 -1.39
CA LYS A 202 5.72 1.99 -0.44
C LYS A 202 6.45 1.04 0.50
N LEU A 203 7.38 0.24 0.01
CA LEU A 203 8.15 -0.69 0.84
C LEU A 203 9.09 0.05 1.79
N LEU A 204 9.65 1.19 1.35
CA LEU A 204 10.37 2.11 2.23
C LEU A 204 9.46 2.58 3.39
N ARG A 205 8.22 3.02 3.09
CA ARG A 205 7.21 3.36 4.12
C ARG A 205 6.88 2.19 5.03
N VAL A 206 6.65 0.99 4.50
CA VAL A 206 6.32 -0.18 5.34
C VAL A 206 7.46 -0.53 6.28
N THR A 207 8.71 -0.35 5.85
CA THR A 207 9.89 -0.56 6.70
C THR A 207 9.93 0.41 7.89
N MET A 208 9.38 1.61 7.74
CA MET A 208 9.24 2.58 8.84
C MET A 208 8.25 2.16 9.93
N LEU A 209 7.49 1.08 9.74
CA LEU A 209 6.63 0.52 10.78
C LEU A 209 7.44 0.15 12.04
N VAL A 210 8.58 -0.52 11.87
CA VAL A 210 9.41 -0.97 13.01
C VAL A 210 9.90 0.22 13.86
N PRO A 211 10.59 1.24 13.32
CA PRO A 211 11.05 2.36 14.13
C PRO A 211 9.88 3.15 14.75
N VAL A 212 8.77 3.35 14.02
CA VAL A 212 7.60 4.04 14.59
C VAL A 212 7.00 3.28 15.78
N ILE A 213 6.86 1.95 15.68
CA ILE A 213 6.36 1.12 16.79
C ILE A 213 7.29 1.15 18.00
N ILE A 214 8.61 1.17 17.79
CA ILE A 214 9.59 1.32 18.87
C ILE A 214 9.42 2.68 19.56
N ILE A 215 9.31 3.77 18.80
CA ILE A 215 9.11 5.12 19.34
C ILE A 215 7.81 5.18 20.14
N LEU A 216 6.70 4.72 19.57
CA LEU A 216 5.40 4.70 20.26
C LEU A 216 5.44 3.83 21.52
N SER A 217 6.14 2.70 21.49
CA SER A 217 6.38 1.84 22.67
C SER A 217 7.16 2.52 23.79
N LEU A 218 8.09 3.42 23.47
CA LEU A 218 8.89 4.14 24.44
C LEU A 218 8.11 5.32 25.03
N VAL A 219 7.35 6.02 24.19
CA VAL A 219 6.48 7.14 24.58
C VAL A 219 5.30 6.64 25.43
N PHE A 220 4.64 5.58 24.99
CA PHE A 220 3.52 4.97 25.67
C PHE A 220 4.00 3.69 26.34
N ARG A 221 4.43 3.77 27.61
CA ARG A 221 4.79 2.58 28.39
C ARG A 221 3.58 1.66 28.50
N PRO A 222 3.59 0.46 27.89
CA PRO A 222 2.51 -0.50 28.09
C PRO A 222 2.56 -1.02 29.53
N ASN A 223 1.40 -1.35 30.09
CA ASN A 223 1.32 -1.98 31.40
C ASN A 223 2.07 -3.33 31.35
N GLN A 224 2.82 -3.69 32.40
CA GLN A 224 3.71 -4.87 32.39
C GLN A 224 3.00 -6.20 32.08
N SER A 225 1.67 -6.27 32.25
CA SER A 225 0.83 -7.44 31.97
C SER A 225 0.56 -7.70 30.48
N ASP A 226 0.84 -6.76 29.57
CA ASP A 226 0.58 -6.88 28.11
C ASP A 226 1.86 -7.22 27.31
N ARG A 227 2.93 -7.66 27.97
CA ARG A 227 4.25 -7.93 27.35
C ARG A 227 4.30 -9.15 26.42
N SER A 228 3.26 -9.97 26.34
CA SER A 228 3.33 -11.30 25.72
C SER A 228 3.31 -11.32 24.19
N ASP A 229 2.95 -10.23 23.50
CA ASP A 229 2.79 -10.24 22.03
C ASP A 229 3.48 -9.07 21.32
N ARG A 230 4.68 -8.71 21.80
CA ARG A 230 5.49 -7.61 21.23
C ARG A 230 6.18 -7.95 19.89
N ASN A 231 5.66 -8.92 19.16
CA ASN A 231 6.31 -9.45 17.97
C ASN A 231 5.83 -8.74 16.71
N THR A 232 6.24 -7.48 16.56
CA THR A 232 6.11 -6.77 15.28
C THR A 232 7.10 -7.37 14.30
N ARG A 233 6.73 -8.52 13.70
CA ARG A 233 7.55 -9.18 12.68
C ARG A 233 7.43 -8.40 11.39
N VAL A 234 8.57 -8.02 10.82
CA VAL A 234 8.65 -7.52 9.45
C VAL A 234 8.04 -8.58 8.52
N PRO A 235 7.07 -8.23 7.66
CA PRO A 235 6.49 -9.19 6.73
C PRO A 235 7.58 -9.86 5.86
N LEU A 236 7.52 -11.19 5.73
CA LEU A 236 8.53 -11.98 5.02
C LEU A 236 8.74 -11.52 3.57
N PHE A 237 7.71 -11.00 2.90
CA PHE A 237 7.83 -10.51 1.52
C PHE A 237 8.71 -9.25 1.41
N ILE A 238 8.83 -8.44 2.47
CA ILE A 238 9.74 -7.29 2.50
C ILE A 238 11.19 -7.78 2.59
N ILE A 239 11.43 -8.79 3.44
CA ILE A 239 12.74 -9.44 3.53
C ILE A 239 13.10 -10.06 2.18
N GLY A 240 12.14 -10.74 1.54
CA GLY A 240 12.28 -11.26 0.18
C GLY A 240 12.60 -10.18 -0.84
N PHE A 241 11.86 -9.06 -0.84
CA PHE A 241 12.12 -7.92 -1.71
C PHE A 241 13.54 -7.37 -1.55
N VAL A 242 13.95 -7.07 -0.31
CA VAL A 242 15.30 -6.56 -0.03
C VAL A 242 16.37 -7.57 -0.47
N PHE A 243 16.17 -8.86 -0.18
CA PHE A 243 17.05 -9.92 -0.65
C PHE A 243 17.19 -9.93 -2.17
N PHE A 244 16.07 -9.83 -2.90
CA PHE A 244 16.07 -9.83 -4.36
C PHE A 244 16.63 -8.52 -4.97
N VAL A 245 16.48 -7.37 -4.32
CA VAL A 245 17.18 -6.13 -4.70
C VAL A 245 18.70 -6.29 -4.57
N LEU A 246 19.16 -6.81 -3.44
CA LEU A 246 20.59 -7.04 -3.21
C LEU A 246 21.14 -8.04 -4.21
N LEU A 247 20.43 -9.14 -4.43
CA LEU A 247 20.85 -10.19 -5.36
C LEU A 247 20.81 -9.71 -6.83
N GLY A 248 19.76 -9.00 -7.23
CA GLY A 248 19.61 -8.43 -8.58
C GLY A 248 20.57 -7.29 -8.88
N SER A 249 21.18 -6.69 -7.85
CA SER A 249 22.25 -5.69 -8.00
C SER A 249 23.65 -6.31 -8.10
N THR A 250 23.76 -7.64 -8.13
CA THR A 250 25.01 -8.37 -8.40
C THR A 250 24.96 -9.02 -9.77
N ASP A 251 26.13 -9.23 -10.38
CA ASP A 251 26.25 -9.98 -11.65
C ASP A 251 26.17 -11.51 -11.47
N LEU A 252 25.64 -11.98 -10.33
CA LEU A 252 25.61 -13.41 -9.98
C LEU A 252 24.46 -14.19 -10.65
N ILE A 253 23.39 -13.50 -11.07
CA ILE A 253 22.24 -14.13 -11.73
C ILE A 253 22.41 -14.04 -13.24
N PRO A 254 22.38 -15.16 -13.99
CA PRO A 254 22.31 -15.12 -15.45
C PRO A 254 21.07 -14.36 -15.94
N GLU A 255 21.23 -13.51 -16.95
CA GLU A 255 20.15 -12.63 -17.42
C GLU A 255 18.87 -13.39 -17.80
N ILE A 256 19.00 -14.59 -18.37
CA ILE A 256 17.85 -15.44 -18.70
C ILE A 256 17.01 -15.81 -17.47
N VAL A 257 17.67 -16.12 -16.35
CA VAL A 257 17.00 -16.45 -15.08
C VAL A 257 16.33 -15.21 -14.51
N ARG A 258 17.00 -14.06 -14.58
CA ARG A 258 16.47 -12.77 -14.13
C ARG A 258 15.19 -12.41 -14.89
N ILE A 259 15.21 -12.49 -16.22
CA ILE A 259 14.04 -12.21 -17.08
C ILE A 259 12.89 -13.16 -16.72
N SER A 260 13.14 -14.46 -16.60
CA SER A 260 12.09 -15.43 -16.24
C SER A 260 11.49 -15.18 -14.86
N LEU A 261 12.29 -14.80 -13.86
CA LEU A 261 11.80 -14.47 -12.52
C LEU A 261 10.98 -13.17 -12.51
N LEU A 262 11.38 -12.17 -13.30
CA LEU A 262 10.61 -10.94 -13.46
C LEU A 262 9.31 -11.17 -14.22
N GLU A 263 9.28 -12.06 -15.21
CA GLU A 263 8.05 -12.47 -15.87
C GLU A 263 7.11 -13.21 -14.91
N LEU A 264 7.65 -14.12 -14.08
CA LEU A 264 6.90 -14.77 -13.03
C LEU A 264 6.35 -13.76 -12.01
N SER A 265 7.13 -12.74 -11.65
CA SER A 265 6.68 -11.63 -10.80
C SER A 265 5.48 -10.93 -11.43
N ARG A 266 5.60 -10.47 -12.69
CA ARG A 266 4.52 -9.77 -13.41
C ARG A 266 3.25 -10.60 -13.47
N TRP A 267 3.33 -11.87 -13.87
CA TRP A 267 2.14 -12.74 -13.91
C TRP A 267 1.54 -12.98 -12.52
N SER A 268 2.37 -13.18 -11.50
CA SER A 268 1.89 -13.31 -10.11
C SER A 268 1.13 -12.06 -9.66
N LEU A 269 1.65 -10.87 -10.00
CA LEU A 269 1.01 -9.60 -9.71
C LEU A 269 -0.31 -9.43 -10.49
N VAL A 270 -0.38 -9.73 -11.79
CA VAL A 270 -1.63 -9.61 -12.56
C VAL A 270 -2.72 -10.52 -11.96
N VAL A 271 -2.39 -11.77 -11.65
CA VAL A 271 -3.32 -12.72 -11.01
C VAL A 271 -3.76 -12.23 -9.63
N ALA A 272 -2.82 -11.70 -8.84
CA ALA A 272 -3.13 -11.13 -7.54
C ALA A 272 -4.07 -9.92 -7.65
N ILE A 273 -3.81 -8.99 -8.56
CA ILE A 273 -4.65 -7.81 -8.79
C ILE A 273 -6.04 -8.19 -9.28
N SER A 274 -6.16 -9.21 -10.15
CA SER A 274 -7.47 -9.78 -10.50
C SER A 274 -8.22 -10.29 -9.27
N ALA A 275 -7.54 -11.03 -8.39
CA ALA A 275 -8.14 -11.52 -7.15
C ALA A 275 -8.50 -10.38 -6.17
N ILE A 276 -7.68 -9.33 -6.08
CA ILE A 276 -7.94 -8.15 -5.25
C ILE A 276 -9.17 -7.39 -5.77
N GLY A 277 -9.31 -7.25 -7.09
CA GLY A 277 -10.52 -6.73 -7.71
C GLY A 277 -11.76 -7.52 -7.29
N MET A 278 -11.70 -8.86 -7.33
CA MET A 278 -12.81 -9.72 -6.90
C MET A 278 -13.14 -9.60 -5.41
N LYS A 279 -12.18 -9.22 -4.56
CA LYS A 279 -12.44 -8.97 -3.13
C LYS A 279 -13.04 -7.58 -2.87
N THR A 280 -13.00 -6.70 -3.87
CA THR A 280 -13.41 -5.31 -3.73
C THR A 280 -14.92 -5.18 -3.84
N ALA A 281 -15.60 -5.16 -2.70
CA ALA A 281 -17.03 -4.91 -2.62
C ALA A 281 -17.33 -3.40 -2.74
N LEU A 282 -17.60 -2.90 -3.95
CA LEU A 282 -17.94 -1.47 -4.16
C LEU A 282 -19.14 -1.02 -3.30
N LYS A 283 -20.12 -1.91 -3.11
CA LYS A 283 -21.31 -1.64 -2.27
C LYS A 283 -20.96 -1.43 -0.79
N SER A 284 -19.89 -2.06 -0.31
CA SER A 284 -19.42 -1.93 1.09
C SER A 284 -18.74 -0.58 1.35
N LEU A 285 -18.23 0.10 0.32
CA LEU A 285 -17.59 1.42 0.45
C LEU A 285 -18.58 2.48 0.97
N GLY A 286 -19.87 2.33 0.63
CA GLY A 286 -20.94 3.23 1.08
C GLY A 286 -21.49 2.94 2.49
N ALA A 287 -21.12 1.82 3.12
CA ALA A 287 -21.65 1.38 4.42
C ALA A 287 -20.82 1.84 5.62
N VAL A 288 -19.73 2.57 5.39
CA VAL A 288 -18.81 2.99 6.46
C VAL A 288 -19.41 4.21 7.21
N GLY A 289 -19.33 4.23 8.54
CA GLY A 289 -19.93 5.30 9.38
C GLY A 289 -19.26 6.68 9.23
N GLY A 290 -20.05 7.72 8.98
CA GLY A 290 -19.58 9.00 8.42
C GLY A 290 -18.56 9.82 9.24
N GLN A 291 -18.64 9.88 10.56
CA GLN A 291 -17.84 10.87 11.32
C GLN A 291 -16.37 10.48 11.55
N ALA A 292 -16.06 9.19 11.68
CA ALA A 292 -14.68 8.75 11.88
C ALA A 292 -13.97 8.51 10.55
N ILE A 293 -14.70 8.33 9.44
CA ILE A 293 -14.15 8.39 8.08
C ILE A 293 -13.57 9.76 7.79
N ILE A 294 -14.27 10.83 8.20
CA ILE A 294 -13.80 12.19 7.96
C ILE A 294 -12.39 12.40 8.56
N LEU A 295 -12.09 11.79 9.71
CA LEU A 295 -10.75 11.86 10.31
C LEU A 295 -9.71 11.19 9.40
N VAL A 296 -9.96 9.95 8.97
CA VAL A 296 -9.05 9.21 8.10
C VAL A 296 -8.91 9.88 6.72
N CYS A 297 -10.00 10.43 6.16
CA CYS A 297 -9.97 11.22 4.94
C CYS A 297 -9.13 12.48 5.12
N ALA A 298 -9.30 13.21 6.22
CA ALA A 298 -8.52 14.40 6.49
C ALA A 298 -7.02 14.08 6.60
N GLU A 299 -6.67 13.00 7.32
CA GLU A 299 -5.28 12.52 7.40
C GLU A 299 -4.74 12.08 6.03
N THR A 300 -5.57 11.42 5.20
CA THR A 300 -5.22 11.03 3.82
C THR A 300 -4.95 12.26 2.95
N VAL A 301 -5.80 13.28 3.06
CA VAL A 301 -5.63 14.55 2.35
C VAL A 301 -4.38 15.28 2.83
N VAL A 302 -4.10 15.30 4.14
CA VAL A 302 -2.86 15.86 4.69
C VAL A 302 -1.64 15.14 4.11
N LEU A 303 -1.64 13.80 4.10
CA LEU A 303 -0.55 13.02 3.52
C LEU A 303 -0.35 13.36 2.03
N ALA A 304 -1.43 13.35 1.24
CA ALA A 304 -1.38 13.67 -0.18
C ALA A 304 -0.88 15.10 -0.43
N ALA A 305 -1.35 16.08 0.35
CA ALA A 305 -0.94 17.47 0.23
C ALA A 305 0.54 17.67 0.60
N VAL A 306 1.05 16.97 1.62
CA VAL A 306 2.47 17.00 1.97
C VAL A 306 3.31 16.43 0.83
N VAL A 307 2.95 15.27 0.31
CA VAL A 307 3.68 14.61 -0.78
C VAL A 307 3.67 15.47 -2.04
N LEU A 308 2.50 15.96 -2.48
CA LEU A 308 2.40 16.87 -3.63
C LEU A 308 3.15 18.18 -3.37
N GLY A 309 3.09 18.70 -2.15
CA GLY A 309 3.83 19.88 -1.75
C GLY A 309 5.33 19.71 -1.97
N PHE A 310 5.89 18.54 -1.65
CA PHE A 310 7.30 18.24 -1.95
C PHE A 310 7.57 18.06 -3.45
N LEU A 311 6.71 17.34 -4.17
CA LEU A 311 6.89 17.05 -5.59
C LEU A 311 6.78 18.31 -6.48
N LEU A 312 6.02 19.32 -6.04
CA LEU A 312 5.85 20.58 -6.77
C LEU A 312 6.88 21.65 -6.40
N LEU A 313 7.85 21.34 -5.51
CA LEU A 313 8.96 22.26 -5.24
C LEU A 313 9.91 22.31 -6.45
N PRO A 314 10.44 23.50 -6.81
CA PRO A 314 11.28 23.66 -8.00
C PRO A 314 12.56 22.83 -8.03
N ASP A 315 13.03 22.37 -6.87
CA ASP A 315 14.26 21.57 -6.75
C ASP A 315 14.02 20.07 -6.98
N PHE A 316 12.77 19.64 -7.19
CA PHE A 316 12.37 18.22 -7.31
C PHE A 316 12.02 17.78 -8.76
N LEU A 317 11.81 18.74 -9.67
CA LEU A 317 11.52 18.53 -11.11
C LEU A 317 12.72 18.99 -11.95
#